data_AF-A0A4S3LD38-F1
#
_entry.id   AF-A0A4S3LD38-F1
#
_cell.length_a   1.000
_cell.length_b   1.000
_cell.length_c   1.000
_cell.angle_alpha   90.00
_cell.angle_beta   90.00
_cell.angle_gamma   90.00
#
_symmetry.space_group_name_H-M   'P 1'
#
loop_
_entity.id
_entity.type
_entity.pdbx_description
1 polymer ?
#
loop_
_entity_poly.entity_id
_entity_poly.type
_entity_poly.pdbx_seq_one_letter_code
_entity_poly.pdbx_strand_id
1 'polypeptide(L)'
;RDISRALSAYSHDSNGRRALLAVPVIVADTAAKAASLVDNSQRYRVTGSDGQSVNVGSLEQAELYARQSDAASHEIEERKSAVLHGTGEEVHQQLEALQAKYGIEEFVIDTPLAQPQARLRSLELLATSSVALA
;
A
#
# COMPACT_ATOMS: atom_id res chain seq x y z
N ARG A 1 -11.77 -4.68 -1.76
CA ARG A 1 -12.55 -3.81 -2.68
C ARG A 1 -12.13 -4.14 -4.11
N ASP A 2 -13.06 -4.18 -5.05
CA ASP A 2 -12.79 -4.49 -6.45
C ASP A 2 -12.36 -3.21 -7.21
N ILE A 3 -11.06 -3.10 -7.51
CA ILE A 3 -10.46 -1.93 -8.18
C ILE A 3 -11.07 -1.74 -9.57
N SER A 4 -11.35 -2.82 -10.31
CA SER A 4 -11.90 -2.76 -11.67
C SER A 4 -13.25 -2.03 -11.70
N ARG A 5 -14.11 -2.32 -10.71
CA ARG A 5 -15.41 -1.64 -10.58
C ARG A 5 -15.26 -0.15 -10.33
N ALA A 6 -14.34 0.24 -9.44
CA ALA A 6 -14.11 1.65 -9.12
C ALA A 6 -13.57 2.43 -10.33
N LEU A 7 -12.63 1.84 -11.07
CA LEU A 7 -12.06 2.45 -12.28
C LEU A 7 -13.11 2.58 -13.40
N SER A 8 -13.93 1.55 -13.60
CA SER A 8 -15.01 1.58 -14.59
C SER A 8 -16.05 2.65 -14.26
N ALA A 9 -16.48 2.75 -13.00
CA ALA A 9 -17.41 3.79 -12.55
C ALA A 9 -16.82 5.20 -12.76
N TYR A 10 -15.55 5.40 -12.38
CA TYR A 10 -14.88 6.68 -12.59
C TYR A 10 -14.83 7.04 -14.07
N SER A 11 -14.42 6.12 -14.94
CA SER A 11 -14.34 6.39 -16.38
C SER A 11 -15.72 6.76 -16.97
N HIS A 12 -16.77 6.02 -16.58
CA HIS A 12 -18.14 6.31 -17.00
C HIS A 12 -18.60 7.72 -16.55
N ASP A 13 -18.50 8.02 -15.27
CA ASP A 13 -19.04 9.27 -14.69
C ASP A 13 -18.21 10.51 -15.03
N SER A 14 -16.97 10.30 -15.49
CA SER A 14 -16.03 11.37 -15.85
C SER A 14 -15.97 11.67 -17.35
N ASN A 15 -16.86 11.09 -18.16
CA ASN A 15 -16.87 11.15 -19.63
C ASN A 15 -15.58 10.59 -20.27
N GLY A 16 -15.15 9.42 -19.81
CA GLY A 16 -14.02 8.69 -20.39
C GLY A 16 -12.64 9.11 -19.90
N ARG A 17 -12.54 9.94 -18.84
CA ARG A 17 -11.23 10.26 -18.25
C ARG A 17 -10.62 9.04 -17.58
N ARG A 18 -9.29 8.97 -17.58
CA ARG A 18 -8.53 7.92 -16.88
C ARG A 18 -8.23 8.34 -15.45
N ALA A 19 -8.31 7.38 -14.55
CA ALA A 19 -8.02 7.60 -13.14
C ALA A 19 -6.52 7.51 -12.89
N LEU A 20 -6.05 8.27 -11.89
CA LEU A 20 -4.77 8.05 -11.25
C LEU A 20 -4.93 6.93 -10.20
N LEU A 21 -3.95 6.04 -10.10
CA LEU A 21 -3.94 5.02 -9.04
C LEU A 21 -2.88 5.33 -7.99
N ALA A 22 -3.30 5.56 -6.76
CA ALA A 22 -2.38 5.66 -5.63
C ALA A 22 -1.97 4.26 -5.16
N VAL A 23 -0.66 3.99 -5.14
CA VAL A 23 -0.09 2.69 -4.73
C VAL A 23 1.01 2.89 -3.71
N PRO A 24 1.02 2.11 -2.61
CA PRO A 24 2.14 2.08 -1.70
C PRO A 24 3.29 1.26 -2.32
N VAL A 25 4.49 1.83 -2.32
CA VAL A 25 5.68 1.24 -2.95
C VAL A 25 6.88 1.36 -2.01
N ILE A 26 7.63 0.26 -1.88
CA ILE A 26 8.91 0.21 -1.15
C ILE A 26 9.97 -0.43 -2.04
N VAL A 27 11.00 0.33 -2.40
CA VAL A 27 12.14 -0.13 -3.18
C VAL A 27 13.37 -0.22 -2.28
N ALA A 28 14.15 -1.28 -2.42
CA ALA A 28 15.46 -1.42 -1.79
C ALA A 28 16.47 -2.01 -2.77
N ASP A 29 17.75 -2.01 -2.39
CA ASP A 29 18.84 -2.55 -3.23
C ASP A 29 18.69 -4.07 -3.49
N THR A 30 17.95 -4.78 -2.64
CA THR A 30 17.62 -6.21 -2.82
C THR A 30 16.16 -6.51 -2.48
N ALA A 31 15.58 -7.50 -3.15
CA ALA A 31 14.22 -7.98 -2.87
C ALA A 31 14.03 -8.38 -1.39
N ALA A 32 15.02 -9.06 -0.81
CA ALA A 32 15.00 -9.47 0.61
C ALA A 32 14.96 -8.25 1.56
N LYS A 33 15.72 -7.20 1.25
CA LYS A 33 15.68 -5.96 2.04
C LYS A 33 14.33 -5.28 1.92
N ALA A 34 13.76 -5.19 0.72
CA ALA A 34 12.44 -4.61 0.50
C ALA A 34 11.35 -5.38 1.28
N ALA A 35 11.36 -6.71 1.24
CA ALA A 35 10.45 -7.56 2.02
C ALA A 35 10.55 -7.29 3.53
N SER A 36 11.77 -7.20 4.07
CA SER A 36 11.98 -6.89 5.50
C SER A 36 11.43 -5.52 5.92
N LEU A 37 11.38 -4.56 4.99
CA LEU A 37 10.83 -3.22 5.25
C LEU A 37 9.28 -3.24 5.24
N VAL A 38 8.67 -4.12 4.46
CA VAL A 38 7.21 -4.32 4.42
C VAL A 38 6.71 -5.03 5.67
N ASP A 39 7.41 -6.04 6.17
CA ASP A 39 6.98 -6.78 7.37
C ASP A 39 6.89 -5.87 8.61
N ASN A 40 7.76 -4.85 8.69
CA ASN A 40 7.69 -3.81 9.73
C ASN A 40 6.50 -2.85 9.59
N SER A 41 5.67 -3.00 8.54
CA SER A 41 4.52 -2.14 8.22
C SER A 41 3.16 -2.84 8.31
N GLN A 42 3.12 -4.13 8.69
CA GLN A 42 1.85 -4.83 8.96
C GLN A 42 1.07 -4.10 10.05
N ARG A 43 -0.19 -3.76 9.73
CA ARG A 43 -1.08 -3.01 10.62
C ARG A 43 -2.27 -3.87 10.97
N TYR A 44 -2.80 -3.67 12.17
CA TYR A 44 -4.00 -4.33 12.65
C TYR A 44 -5.14 -3.33 12.64
N ARG A 45 -6.32 -3.75 12.19
CA ARG A 45 -7.54 -2.98 12.34
C ARG A 45 -8.40 -3.63 13.41
N VAL A 46 -8.76 -2.86 14.44
CA VAL A 46 -9.75 -3.28 15.43
C VAL A 46 -11.08 -2.64 15.08
N THR A 47 -12.14 -3.43 15.03
CA THR A 47 -13.52 -2.96 14.79
C THR A 47 -14.40 -3.42 15.95
N GLY A 48 -14.99 -2.47 16.68
CA GLY A 48 -15.96 -2.73 17.74
C GLY A 48 -17.36 -3.01 17.17
N SER A 49 -18.18 -3.71 17.93
CA SER A 49 -19.60 -3.96 17.60
C SER A 49 -20.47 -2.69 17.53
N ASP A 50 -19.99 -1.60 18.11
CA ASP A 50 -20.55 -0.25 17.99
C ASP A 50 -20.23 0.42 16.64
N GLY A 51 -19.46 -0.26 15.78
CA GLY A 51 -19.04 0.24 14.47
C GLY A 51 -17.81 1.14 14.52
N GLN A 52 -17.24 1.42 15.70
CA GLN A 52 -15.98 2.15 15.78
C GLN A 52 -14.82 1.30 15.29
N SER A 53 -13.84 1.92 14.62
CA SER A 53 -12.65 1.19 14.18
C SER A 53 -11.38 2.02 14.29
N VAL A 54 -10.28 1.37 14.67
CA VAL A 54 -8.95 1.98 14.80
C VAL A 54 -7.91 1.12 14.09
N ASN A 55 -6.87 1.75 13.54
CA ASN A 55 -5.70 1.06 13.01
C ASN A 55 -4.54 1.21 14.00
N VAL A 56 -3.86 0.11 14.32
CA VAL A 56 -2.73 0.05 15.24
C VAL A 56 -1.56 -0.71 14.63
N GLY A 57 -0.36 -0.51 15.19
CA GLY A 57 0.90 -1.01 14.61
C GLY A 57 1.28 -2.42 15.05
N SER A 58 0.59 -3.01 16.04
CA SER A 58 0.87 -4.36 16.51
C SER A 58 -0.38 -5.06 17.03
N LEU A 59 -0.33 -6.39 17.09
CA LEU A 59 -1.39 -7.20 17.69
C LEU A 59 -1.56 -6.85 19.18
N GLU A 60 -0.46 -6.63 19.89
CA GLU A 60 -0.51 -6.21 21.30
C GLU A 60 -1.27 -4.88 21.48
N GLN A 61 -1.03 -3.89 20.62
CA GLN A 61 -1.78 -2.64 20.65
C GLN A 61 -3.26 -2.85 20.30
N ALA A 62 -3.56 -3.79 19.40
CA ALA A 62 -4.93 -4.13 19.02
C ALA A 62 -5.70 -4.77 20.19
N GLU A 63 -5.06 -5.71 20.88
CA GLU A 63 -5.62 -6.35 22.07
C GLU A 63 -5.79 -5.38 23.23
N LEU A 64 -4.81 -4.49 23.46
CA LEU A 64 -4.92 -3.45 24.49
C LEU A 64 -6.09 -2.50 24.20
N TYR A 65 -6.24 -2.05 22.95
CA TYR A 65 -7.37 -1.22 22.56
C TYR A 65 -8.71 -1.93 22.77
N ALA A 66 -8.83 -3.20 22.35
CA ALA A 66 -10.05 -3.98 22.52
C ALA A 66 -10.45 -4.11 24.00
N ARG A 67 -9.48 -4.31 24.90
CA ARG A 67 -9.73 -4.39 26.36
C ARG A 67 -10.16 -3.07 27.00
N GLN A 68 -9.76 -1.94 26.42
CA GLN A 68 -10.06 -0.60 26.94
C GLN A 68 -11.33 0.01 26.35
N SER A 69 -11.89 -0.62 25.32
CA SER A 69 -13.07 -0.13 24.62
C SER A 69 -14.35 -0.65 25.29
N ASP A 70 -15.36 0.21 25.35
CA ASP A 70 -16.69 -0.12 25.90
C ASP A 70 -17.55 -1.01 24.99
N ALA A 71 -17.06 -1.35 23.78
CA ALA A 71 -17.82 -2.19 22.85
C ALA A 71 -17.92 -3.64 23.36
N ALA A 72 -19.09 -4.27 23.15
CA ALA A 72 -19.37 -5.61 23.67
C ALA A 72 -18.53 -6.72 23.03
N SER A 73 -17.97 -6.47 21.85
CA SER A 73 -17.11 -7.40 21.12
C SER A 73 -16.25 -6.65 20.10
N HIS A 74 -15.09 -7.20 19.79
CA HIS A 74 -14.15 -6.64 18.82
C HIS A 74 -13.70 -7.69 17.81
N GLU A 75 -13.56 -7.26 16.57
CA GLU A 75 -12.89 -8.01 15.51
C GLU A 75 -11.51 -7.38 15.27
N ILE A 76 -10.46 -8.19 15.36
CA ILE A 76 -9.09 -7.78 15.03
C ILE A 76 -8.73 -8.41 13.69
N GLU A 77 -8.53 -7.57 12.68
CA GLU A 77 -8.13 -7.98 11.33
C GLU A 77 -6.66 -7.60 11.12
N GLU A 78 -5.80 -8.59 10.87
CA GLU A 78 -4.46 -8.33 10.35
C GLU A 78 -4.58 -7.83 8.90
N ARG A 79 -4.21 -6.58 8.67
CA ARG A 79 -4.23 -5.98 7.34
C ARG A 79 -2.85 -6.01 6.72
N LYS A 80 -2.63 -7.03 5.90
CA LYS A 80 -1.52 -7.06 4.95
C LYS A 80 -1.74 -5.94 3.95
N SER A 81 -0.93 -4.90 4.06
CA SER A 81 -0.93 -3.80 3.11
C SER A 81 -0.46 -4.35 1.76
N ALA A 82 -1.23 -4.10 0.69
CA ALA A 82 -0.85 -4.47 -0.67
C ALA A 82 0.24 -3.53 -1.21
N VAL A 83 1.39 -3.53 -0.54
CA VAL A 83 2.57 -2.73 -0.88
C VAL A 83 3.30 -3.43 -2.01
N LEU A 84 3.55 -2.72 -3.11
CA LEU A 84 4.48 -3.18 -4.14
C LEU A 84 5.88 -3.06 -3.57
N HIS A 85 6.66 -4.13 -3.62
CA HIS A 85 8.02 -4.11 -3.08
C HIS A 85 8.99 -4.96 -3.87
N GLY A 86 10.26 -4.58 -3.81
CA GLY A 86 11.34 -5.28 -4.52
C GLY A 86 12.53 -4.38 -4.80
N THR A 87 13.36 -4.79 -5.75
CA THR A 87 14.29 -3.91 -6.45
C THR A 87 13.52 -2.91 -7.33
N GLY A 88 14.19 -1.86 -7.81
CA GLY A 88 13.52 -0.86 -8.64
C GLY A 88 13.03 -1.43 -9.98
N GLU A 89 13.71 -2.44 -10.53
CA GLU A 89 13.27 -3.18 -11.72
C GLU A 89 12.02 -4.03 -11.44
N GLU A 90 12.03 -4.82 -10.36
CA GLU A 90 10.88 -5.65 -9.97
C GLU A 90 9.63 -4.80 -9.71
N VAL A 91 9.80 -3.61 -9.11
CA VAL A 91 8.70 -2.69 -8.88
C VAL A 91 8.20 -2.05 -10.17
N HIS A 92 9.07 -1.72 -11.13
CA HIS A 92 8.63 -1.28 -12.46
C HIS A 92 7.78 -2.34 -13.16
N GLN A 93 8.22 -3.60 -13.16
CA GLN A 93 7.46 -4.71 -13.74
C GLN A 93 6.09 -4.87 -13.07
N GLN A 94 6.00 -4.69 -11.74
CA GLN A 94 4.72 -4.69 -11.02
C GLN A 94 3.81 -3.53 -11.43
N LEU A 95 4.35 -2.32 -11.59
CA LEU A 95 3.60 -1.14 -12.06
C LEU A 95 3.13 -1.32 -13.52
N GLU A 96 3.97 -1.84 -14.40
CA GLU A 96 3.63 -2.18 -15.78
C GLU A 96 2.50 -3.22 -15.84
N ALA A 97 2.54 -4.23 -14.97
CA ALA A 97 1.46 -5.21 -14.87
C ALA A 97 0.12 -4.58 -14.45
N LEU A 98 0.15 -3.60 -13.52
CA LEU A 98 -1.04 -2.84 -13.13
C LEU A 98 -1.55 -1.94 -14.26
N GLN A 99 -0.64 -1.27 -14.97
CA GLN A 99 -0.96 -0.47 -16.16
C GLN A 99 -1.64 -1.34 -17.21
N ALA A 100 -1.04 -2.46 -17.59
CA ALA A 100 -1.57 -3.35 -18.63
C ALA A 100 -2.93 -3.94 -18.24
N LYS A 101 -3.11 -4.28 -16.95
CA LYS A 101 -4.35 -4.88 -16.46
C LYS A 101 -5.51 -3.88 -16.36
N TYR A 102 -5.23 -2.64 -15.98
CA TYR A 102 -6.27 -1.67 -15.60
C TYR A 102 -6.30 -0.40 -16.46
N GLY A 103 -5.39 -0.24 -17.41
CA GLY A 103 -5.29 0.93 -18.27
C GLY A 103 -4.85 2.21 -17.54
N ILE A 104 -4.12 2.07 -16.43
CA ILE A 104 -3.61 3.19 -15.63
C ILE A 104 -2.40 3.80 -16.33
N GLU A 105 -2.39 5.11 -16.52
CA GLU A 105 -1.25 5.81 -17.12
C GLU A 105 -0.30 6.42 -16.11
N GLU A 106 -0.83 6.80 -14.96
CA GLU A 106 -0.12 7.55 -13.95
C GLU A 106 -0.41 6.96 -12.58
N PHE A 107 0.68 6.75 -11.83
CA PHE A 107 0.63 6.26 -10.47
C PHE A 107 1.02 7.38 -9.51
N VAL A 108 0.25 7.52 -8.42
CA VAL A 108 0.67 8.31 -7.27
C VAL A 108 1.40 7.37 -6.32
N ILE A 109 2.69 7.61 -6.12
CA ILE A 109 3.54 6.76 -5.29
C ILE A 109 3.48 7.23 -3.83
N ASP A 110 2.97 6.37 -2.95
CA ASP A 110 3.13 6.51 -1.50
C ASP A 110 4.28 5.61 -1.03
N THR A 111 5.19 6.12 -0.21
CA THR A 111 6.33 5.34 0.31
C THR A 111 6.22 5.30 1.84
N PRO A 112 5.50 4.31 2.41
CA PRO A 112 5.10 4.29 3.83
C PRO A 112 6.24 3.85 4.77
N LEU A 113 7.45 4.40 4.58
CA LEU A 113 8.61 4.17 5.44
C LEU A 113 8.70 5.26 6.51
N ALA A 114 8.77 4.87 7.79
CA ALA A 114 8.85 5.83 8.91
C ALA A 114 10.16 6.64 8.89
N GLN A 115 11.28 6.02 8.53
CA GLN A 115 12.59 6.68 8.48
C GLN A 115 12.71 7.55 7.22
N PRO A 116 12.93 8.87 7.34
CA PRO A 116 12.98 9.78 6.18
C PRO A 116 14.06 9.42 5.16
N GLN A 117 15.25 9.00 5.62
CA GLN A 117 16.36 8.62 4.74
C GLN A 117 16.04 7.35 3.94
N ALA A 118 15.40 6.36 4.58
CA ALA A 118 14.97 5.14 3.88
C ALA A 118 13.89 5.45 2.85
N ARG A 119 12.97 6.37 3.16
CA ARG A 119 11.94 6.85 2.24
C ARG A 119 12.55 7.52 1.01
N LEU A 120 13.49 8.45 1.21
CA LEU A 120 14.19 9.11 0.12
C LEU A 120 14.97 8.10 -0.74
N ARG A 121 15.72 7.20 -0.12
CA ARG A 121 16.49 6.16 -0.82
C ARG A 121 15.60 5.27 -1.68
N SER A 122 14.44 4.87 -1.18
CA SER A 122 13.45 4.10 -1.95
C SER A 122 12.97 4.86 -3.19
N LEU A 123 12.69 6.16 -3.06
CA LEU A 123 12.27 7.00 -4.19
C LEU A 123 13.39 7.19 -5.22
N GLU A 124 14.63 7.39 -4.78
CA GLU A 124 15.81 7.48 -5.66
C GLU A 124 16.04 6.18 -6.44
N LEU A 125 15.96 5.03 -5.76
CA LEU A 125 16.07 3.73 -6.40
C LEU A 125 14.96 3.51 -7.43
N LEU A 126 13.72 3.85 -7.09
CA LEU A 126 12.62 3.81 -8.04
C LEU A 126 12.90 4.68 -9.27
N ALA A 127 13.32 5.93 -9.08
CA ALA A 127 13.57 6.86 -10.17
C ALA A 127 14.72 6.43 -11.10
N THR A 128 15.81 5.90 -10.52
CA THR A 128 17.02 5.54 -11.28
C THR A 128 16.91 4.23 -12.04
N SER A 129 16.11 3.27 -11.57
CA SER A 129 15.89 2.01 -12.30
C SER A 129 15.19 2.19 -13.64
N SER A 130 14.43 3.28 -13.83
CA SER A 130 13.79 3.63 -15.10
C SER A 130 14.80 4.04 -16.19
N VAL A 131 15.95 4.62 -15.80
CA VAL A 131 16.94 5.18 -16.74
C VAL A 131 17.72 4.09 -17.49
N ALA A 132 17.69 2.84 -17.01
CA ALA A 132 18.35 1.72 -17.69
C ALA A 132 17.62 1.22 -18.95
N LEU A 133 16.41 1.74 -19.25
CA LEU A 133 15.60 1.39 -20.41
C LEU A 133 15.54 2.50 -21.49
N ALA A 134 16.41 3.53 -21.40
CA ALA A 134 16.51 4.61 -22.39
C ALA A 134 17.71 4.45 -23.33
#